data_AF-A0A960FMF2-F1
#
_entry.id   AF-A0A960FMF2-F1
#
_cell.length_a   1.000
_cell.length_b   1.000
_cell.length_c   1.000
_cell.angle_alpha   90.00
_cell.angle_beta   90.00
_cell.angle_gamma   90.00
#
_symmetry.space_group_name_H-M   'P 1'
#
loop_
_entity.id
_entity.type
_entity.pdbx_description
1 polymer ?
#
loop_
_entity_poly.entity_id
_entity_poly.type
_entity_poly.pdbx_seq_one_letter_code
_entity_poly.pdbx_strand_id
1 'polypeptide(L)'
;MPDDHAPTTLTLQPGVETLTVTGARPGAHLEVREAAGRSVVTVVADAKGHAHVSFVPESPRVVTDLEDLVEIVGSGETLAPGEYVVHDHSSGAPPRVHGPVRVLAVEDVPDPGEYDQVLDAGFGYLRTRDGTLLSAMVRFPDEGLYGPPPWPTVVEYSG
;
A
#
# COMPACT_ATOMS: atom_id res chain seq x y z
N MET A 1 -24.37 3.70 -26.02
CA MET A 1 -22.94 3.94 -25.69
C MET A 1 -22.93 4.39 -24.25
N PRO A 2 -22.43 3.62 -23.28
CA PRO A 2 -22.27 4.13 -21.93
C PRO A 2 -21.18 5.21 -21.94
N ASP A 3 -21.42 6.33 -21.27
CA ASP A 3 -20.51 7.47 -21.17
C ASP A 3 -19.17 7.07 -20.54
N ASP A 4 -18.08 7.26 -21.27
CA ASP A 4 -16.68 6.95 -20.88
C ASP A 4 -16.04 8.05 -19.99
N HIS A 5 -16.86 8.75 -19.22
CA HIS A 5 -16.47 9.91 -18.40
C HIS A 5 -16.83 9.77 -16.92
N ALA A 6 -16.98 8.56 -16.40
CA ALA A 6 -16.96 8.38 -14.96
C ALA A 6 -15.59 8.84 -14.43
N PRO A 7 -15.52 9.80 -13.49
CA PRO A 7 -14.26 10.22 -12.90
C PRO A 7 -13.63 9.02 -12.20
N THR A 8 -12.56 8.49 -12.77
CA THR A 8 -11.71 7.46 -12.17
C THR A 8 -11.10 8.06 -10.89
N THR A 9 -11.63 7.69 -9.72
CA THR A 9 -11.14 8.09 -8.40
C THR A 9 -9.93 7.25 -8.01
N LEU A 10 -8.92 7.27 -8.88
CA LEU A 10 -7.69 6.50 -8.69
C LEU A 10 -7.04 6.93 -7.37
N THR A 11 -6.85 5.96 -6.48
CA THR A 11 -6.28 6.16 -5.15
C THR A 11 -4.92 5.48 -5.09
N LEU A 12 -3.94 6.20 -4.55
CA LEU A 12 -2.59 5.70 -4.30
C LEU A 12 -2.44 5.44 -2.81
N GLN A 13 -2.15 4.19 -2.44
CA GLN A 13 -1.91 3.76 -1.07
C GLN A 13 -0.45 3.30 -0.95
N PRO A 14 0.47 4.17 -0.53
CA PRO A 14 1.84 3.77 -0.26
C PRO A 14 1.92 2.93 1.01
N GLY A 15 2.86 1.99 1.03
CA GLY A 15 3.23 1.20 2.20
C GLY A 15 4.74 1.22 2.42
N VAL A 16 5.23 0.25 3.18
CA VAL A 16 6.67 -0.03 3.28
C VAL A 16 7.09 -0.75 2.02
N GLU A 17 8.02 -0.15 1.27
CA GLU A 17 8.56 -0.70 0.01
C GLU A 17 7.49 -1.19 -0.98
N THR A 18 6.30 -0.59 -0.90
CA THR A 18 5.13 -1.02 -1.67
C THR A 18 4.28 0.18 -2.08
N LEU A 19 3.62 0.06 -3.22
CA LEU A 19 2.60 0.98 -3.68
C LEU A 19 1.40 0.20 -4.23
N THR A 20 0.25 0.42 -3.62
CA THR A 20 -1.03 -0.11 -4.10
C THR A 20 -1.80 0.99 -4.81
N VAL A 21 -2.31 0.68 -6.00
CA VAL A 21 -3.18 1.56 -6.78
C VAL A 21 -4.56 0.92 -6.89
N THR A 22 -5.60 1.66 -6.56
CA THR A 22 -7.00 1.19 -6.68
C THR A 22 -7.84 2.19 -7.44
N GLY A 23 -8.96 1.71 -7.98
CA GLY A 23 -9.93 2.56 -8.70
C GLY A 23 -9.45 2.98 -10.10
N ALA A 24 -8.43 2.35 -10.66
CA ALA A 24 -8.02 2.58 -12.05
C ALA A 24 -9.00 1.94 -13.04
N ARG A 25 -8.94 2.33 -14.33
CA ARG A 25 -9.66 1.59 -15.37
C ARG A 25 -9.05 0.19 -15.52
N PRO A 26 -9.84 -0.90 -15.62
CA PRO A 26 -9.29 -2.22 -15.89
C PRO A 26 -8.45 -2.24 -17.16
N GLY A 27 -7.25 -2.83 -17.09
CA GLY A 27 -6.28 -2.83 -18.19
C GLY A 27 -5.52 -1.52 -18.38
N ALA A 28 -5.70 -0.51 -17.51
CA ALA A 28 -4.94 0.74 -17.60
C ALA A 28 -3.44 0.49 -17.37
N HIS A 29 -2.61 1.09 -18.22
CA HIS A 29 -1.16 1.14 -18.03
C HIS A 29 -0.82 2.28 -17.09
N LEU A 30 -0.30 1.92 -15.92
CA LEU A 30 0.06 2.82 -14.84
C LEU A 30 1.58 2.86 -14.74
N GLU A 31 2.19 3.93 -15.25
CA GLU A 31 3.64 4.14 -15.16
C GLU A 31 3.97 4.75 -13.80
N VAL A 32 4.68 4.00 -12.96
CA VAL A 32 5.22 4.45 -11.68
C VAL A 32 6.56 5.12 -11.93
N ARG A 33 6.69 6.36 -11.46
CA ARG A 33 7.89 7.19 -11.62
C ARG A 33 8.29 7.76 -10.28
N GLU A 34 9.59 7.92 -10.07
CA GLU A 34 10.07 8.79 -9.01
C GLU A 34 9.59 10.22 -9.28
N ALA A 35 9.33 10.98 -8.23
CA ALA A 35 8.98 12.40 -8.35
C ALA A 35 10.09 13.21 -9.05
N ALA A 36 11.34 12.73 -9.00
CA ALA A 36 12.48 13.28 -9.74
C ALA A 36 12.42 13.01 -11.27
N GLY A 37 11.46 12.21 -11.73
CA GLY A 37 11.12 12.02 -13.14
C GLY A 37 11.55 10.69 -13.76
N ARG A 38 12.32 9.85 -13.05
CA ARG A 38 12.77 8.53 -13.52
C ARG A 38 11.60 7.54 -13.53
N SER A 39 11.39 6.86 -14.65
CA SER A 39 10.44 5.74 -14.73
C SER A 39 11.02 4.55 -13.97
N VAL A 40 10.18 3.82 -13.25
CA VAL A 40 10.59 2.65 -12.46
C VAL A 40 9.97 1.37 -13.01
N VAL A 41 8.67 1.37 -13.20
CA VAL A 41 7.92 0.24 -13.76
C VAL A 41 6.60 0.73 -14.33
N THR A 42 6.06 0.06 -15.34
CA THR A 42 4.66 0.22 -15.74
C THR A 42 3.89 -1.04 -15.40
N VAL A 43 2.85 -0.93 -14.59
CA VAL A 43 1.97 -2.06 -14.24
C VAL A 43 0.62 -1.90 -14.91
N VAL A 44 -0.03 -3.02 -15.21
CA VAL A 44 -1.38 -3.04 -15.79
C VAL A 44 -2.39 -3.30 -14.68
N ALA A 45 -3.39 -2.42 -14.58
CA ALA A 45 -4.48 -2.62 -13.63
C ALA A 45 -5.29 -3.87 -13.96
N ASP A 46 -5.60 -4.68 -12.96
CA ASP A 46 -6.37 -5.91 -13.09
C ASP A 46 -7.84 -5.66 -13.48
N ALA A 47 -8.64 -6.73 -13.58
CA ALA A 47 -10.06 -6.65 -13.92
C ALA A 47 -10.90 -5.82 -12.92
N LYS A 48 -10.39 -5.58 -11.70
CA LYS A 48 -11.02 -4.76 -10.66
C LYS A 48 -10.47 -3.34 -10.62
N GLY A 49 -9.51 -2.99 -11.48
CA GLY A 49 -8.87 -1.69 -11.48
C GLY A 49 -7.80 -1.54 -10.39
N HIS A 50 -7.20 -2.64 -9.96
CA HIS A 50 -6.14 -2.65 -8.95
C HIS A 50 -4.78 -2.93 -9.60
N ALA A 51 -3.73 -2.32 -9.06
CA ALA A 51 -2.35 -2.70 -9.33
C ALA A 51 -1.54 -2.64 -8.04
N HIS A 52 -0.54 -3.50 -7.92
CA HIS A 52 0.34 -3.54 -6.75
C HIS A 52 1.78 -3.63 -7.20
N VAL A 53 2.64 -2.84 -6.57
CA VAL A 53 4.07 -2.79 -6.85
C VAL A 53 4.80 -3.00 -5.54
N SER A 54 5.45 -4.16 -5.40
CA SER A 54 6.41 -4.44 -4.31
C SER A 54 7.82 -4.66 -4.84
N PHE A 55 7.91 -5.14 -6.08
CA PHE A 55 9.17 -5.42 -6.75
C PHE A 55 9.21 -4.69 -8.08
N VAL A 56 10.41 -4.26 -8.46
CA VAL A 56 10.68 -3.48 -9.66
C VAL A 56 11.81 -4.13 -10.45
N PRO A 57 11.74 -4.11 -11.79
CA PRO A 57 12.80 -4.64 -12.65
C PRO A 57 14.06 -3.77 -12.57
N GLU A 58 15.23 -4.35 -12.88
CA GLU A 58 16.50 -3.59 -12.97
C GLU A 58 16.44 -2.45 -13.99
N SER A 59 15.62 -2.62 -15.04
CA SER A 59 15.37 -1.62 -16.07
C SER A 59 13.87 -1.42 -16.28
N PRO A 60 13.38 -0.17 -16.38
CA PRO A 60 11.95 0.11 -16.48
C PRO A 60 11.31 -0.60 -17.68
N ARG A 61 10.28 -1.40 -17.42
CA ARG A 61 9.49 -2.11 -18.42
C ARG A 61 8.03 -2.18 -18.03
N VAL A 62 7.19 -2.58 -18.98
CA VAL A 62 5.78 -2.89 -18.73
C VAL A 62 5.70 -4.33 -18.20
N VAL A 63 4.94 -4.51 -17.12
CA VAL A 63 4.66 -5.81 -16.50
C VAL A 63 3.21 -6.15 -16.81
N THR A 64 3.01 -7.18 -17.62
CA THR A 64 1.68 -7.54 -18.14
C THR A 64 1.19 -8.90 -17.71
N ASP A 65 2.09 -9.81 -17.33
CA ASP A 65 1.76 -11.19 -17.02
C ASP A 65 2.56 -11.76 -15.85
N LEU A 66 2.29 -13.04 -15.55
CA LEU A 66 2.92 -13.75 -14.44
C LEU A 66 4.40 -14.05 -14.71
N GLU A 67 4.81 -14.21 -15.97
CA GLU A 67 6.19 -14.50 -16.32
C GLU A 67 7.07 -13.29 -16.02
N ASP A 68 6.61 -12.09 -16.40
CA ASP A 68 7.26 -10.81 -16.05
C ASP A 68 7.44 -10.68 -14.53
N LEU A 69 6.41 -11.03 -13.75
CA LEU A 69 6.42 -10.95 -12.29
C LEU A 69 7.39 -11.95 -11.67
N VAL A 70 7.43 -13.19 -12.16
CA VAL A 70 8.34 -14.23 -11.67
C VAL A 70 9.80 -13.82 -11.90
N GLU A 71 10.11 -13.25 -13.07
CA GLU A 71 11.45 -12.72 -13.34
C GLU A 71 11.80 -11.58 -12.38
N ILE A 72 10.90 -10.60 -12.20
CA ILE A 72 11.13 -9.46 -11.31
C ILE A 72 11.34 -9.90 -9.86
N VAL A 73 10.58 -10.89 -9.39
CA VAL A 73 10.79 -11.44 -8.04
C VAL A 73 12.13 -12.16 -7.93
N GLY A 74 12.61 -12.78 -9.02
CA GLY A 74 13.86 -13.53 -9.05
C GLY A 74 15.13 -12.68 -9.17
N SER A 75 15.07 -11.54 -9.87
CA SER A 75 16.24 -10.70 -10.18
C SER A 75 16.06 -9.20 -9.94
N GLY A 76 14.84 -8.74 -9.67
CA GLY A 76 14.56 -7.33 -9.39
C GLY A 76 14.88 -6.92 -7.96
N GLU A 77 14.53 -5.68 -7.65
CA GLU A 77 14.67 -5.10 -6.32
C GLU A 77 13.29 -4.79 -5.74
N THR A 78 13.20 -4.56 -4.43
CA THR A 78 11.97 -4.00 -3.85
C THR A 78 11.78 -2.56 -4.32
N LEU A 79 10.54 -2.06 -4.30
CA LEU A 79 10.28 -0.66 -4.59
C LEU A 79 10.95 0.20 -3.52
N ALA A 80 12.03 0.89 -3.90
CA ALA A 80 12.79 1.70 -2.97
C ALA A 80 11.93 2.75 -2.25
N PRO A 81 12.26 3.10 -0.99
CA PRO A 81 11.60 4.21 -0.31
C PRO A 81 11.85 5.54 -1.02
N GLY A 82 10.83 6.39 -1.10
CA GLY A 82 10.94 7.66 -1.81
C GLY A 82 9.59 8.28 -2.22
N GLU A 83 9.66 9.41 -2.93
CA GLU A 83 8.50 10.10 -3.48
C GLU A 83 8.22 9.61 -4.91
N TYR A 84 6.97 9.22 -5.17
CA TYR A 84 6.53 8.66 -6.44
C TYR A 84 5.31 9.38 -6.99
N VAL A 85 5.19 9.39 -8.32
CA VAL A 85 4.00 9.79 -9.06
C VAL A 85 3.58 8.64 -9.98
N VAL A 86 2.28 8.51 -10.21
CA VAL A 86 1.71 7.54 -11.15
C VAL A 86 1.14 8.28 -12.35
N HIS A 87 1.61 7.92 -13.54
CA HIS A 87 1.10 8.41 -14.81
C HIS A 87 0.11 7.37 -15.37
N ASP A 88 -1.16 7.74 -15.41
CA ASP A 88 -2.25 6.95 -15.99
C ASP A 88 -2.42 7.31 -17.47
N HIS A 89 -2.04 6.37 -18.33
CA HIS A 89 -2.11 6.51 -19.79
C HIS A 89 -3.49 6.16 -20.38
N SER A 90 -4.47 5.78 -19.56
CA SER A 90 -5.81 5.38 -20.02
C SER A 90 -6.70 6.53 -20.52
N SER A 91 -6.30 7.78 -20.22
CA SER A 91 -7.06 8.99 -20.55
C SER A 91 -6.58 9.71 -21.83
N GLY A 92 -5.57 9.16 -22.53
CA GLY A 92 -4.96 9.77 -23.71
C GLY A 92 -3.72 10.61 -23.38
N ALA A 93 -3.25 11.40 -24.36
CA ALA A 93 -2.06 12.24 -24.21
C ALA A 93 -2.44 13.71 -23.95
N PRO A 94 -1.87 14.38 -22.94
CA PRO A 94 -0.89 13.86 -21.97
C PRO A 94 -1.52 12.93 -20.92
N PRO A 95 -0.74 12.01 -20.33
CA PRO A 95 -1.24 11.11 -19.29
C PRO A 95 -1.71 11.90 -18.07
N ARG A 96 -2.69 11.35 -17.36
CA ARG A 96 -3.15 11.91 -16.09
C ARG A 96 -2.16 11.55 -15.00
N VAL A 97 -1.72 12.54 -14.21
CA VAL A 97 -0.74 12.35 -13.15
C VAL A 97 -1.41 12.29 -11.79
N HIS A 98 -1.02 11.32 -10.96
CA HIS A 98 -1.51 11.10 -9.60
C HIS A 98 -0.32 11.11 -8.62
N GLY A 99 -0.50 11.72 -7.44
CA GLY A 99 0.55 11.91 -6.44
C GLY A 99 0.99 13.38 -6.27
N PRO A 100 2.16 13.63 -5.66
CA PRO A 100 3.13 12.64 -5.18
C PRO A 100 2.63 11.81 -3.99
N VAL A 101 3.19 10.63 -3.80
CA VAL A 101 3.04 9.79 -2.61
C VAL A 101 4.39 9.28 -2.13
N ARG A 102 4.54 9.14 -0.80
CA ARG A 102 5.76 8.65 -0.19
C ARG A 102 5.69 7.16 0.11
N VAL A 103 6.50 6.35 -0.57
CA VAL A 103 6.79 4.97 -0.20
C VAL A 103 7.77 4.97 0.98
N LEU A 104 7.45 4.20 2.02
CA LEU A 104 8.16 4.21 3.29
C LEU A 104 9.31 3.20 3.31
N ALA A 105 10.35 3.51 4.07
CA ALA A 105 11.43 2.57 4.37
C ALA A 105 11.01 1.58 5.47
N VAL A 106 11.69 0.44 5.55
CA VAL A 106 11.50 -0.53 6.64
C VAL A 106 11.81 0.10 8.00
N GLU A 107 12.83 0.96 8.04
CA GLU A 107 13.30 1.64 9.25
C GLU A 107 12.56 2.94 9.55
N ASP A 108 11.62 3.37 8.70
CA ASP A 108 10.85 4.58 8.95
C ASP A 108 10.01 4.41 10.23
N VAL A 109 10.21 5.31 11.18
CA VAL A 109 9.48 5.33 12.45
C VAL A 109 8.18 6.11 12.25
N PRO A 110 7.00 5.53 12.56
CA PRO A 110 5.73 6.25 12.54
C PRO A 110 5.72 7.46 13.49
N ASP A 111 4.82 8.42 13.23
CA ASP A 111 4.56 9.48 14.21
C ASP A 111 4.11 8.83 15.54
N PRO A 112 4.73 9.17 16.69
CA PRO A 112 4.35 8.59 17.97
C PRO A 112 2.87 8.71 18.31
N GLY A 113 2.19 9.76 17.82
CA GLY A 113 0.75 9.95 17.99
C GLY A 113 -0.11 8.90 17.29
N GLU A 114 0.43 8.15 16.33
CA GLU A 114 -0.26 6.96 15.78
C GLU A 114 -0.42 5.85 16.83
N TYR A 115 0.39 5.84 17.89
CA TYR A 115 0.28 4.88 18.99
C TYR A 115 -0.69 5.32 20.10
N ASP A 116 -1.17 6.56 20.08
CA ASP A 116 -2.09 7.12 21.09
C ASP A 116 -3.54 6.61 20.94
N GLN A 117 -3.72 5.47 20.26
CA GLN A 117 -5.02 4.84 20.06
C GLN A 117 -5.45 4.09 21.33
N VAL A 118 -6.67 4.35 21.79
CA VAL A 118 -7.27 3.59 22.88
C VAL A 118 -7.89 2.32 22.32
N LEU A 119 -7.48 1.18 22.86
CA LEU A 119 -8.08 -0.12 22.55
C LEU A 119 -9.00 -0.56 23.70
N ASP A 120 -10.30 -0.58 23.44
CA ASP A 120 -11.29 -1.06 24.40
C ASP A 120 -11.20 -2.58 24.60
N ALA A 121 -11.62 -3.04 25.79
CA ALA A 121 -11.76 -4.46 26.05
C ALA A 121 -12.75 -5.11 25.07
N GLY A 122 -12.44 -6.33 24.62
CA GLY A 122 -13.26 -7.07 23.66
C GLY A 122 -12.76 -6.98 22.23
N PHE A 123 -13.66 -7.26 21.28
CA PHE A 123 -13.35 -7.26 19.85
C PHE A 123 -13.38 -5.84 19.30
N GLY A 124 -12.35 -5.45 18.55
CA GLY A 124 -12.23 -4.14 17.93
C GLY A 124 -11.22 -4.13 16.79
N TYR A 125 -10.81 -2.93 16.41
CA TYR A 125 -9.84 -2.72 15.33
C TYR A 125 -8.76 -1.75 15.78
N LEU A 126 -7.51 -2.10 15.48
CA LEU A 126 -6.35 -1.22 15.55
C LEU A 126 -6.09 -0.68 14.14
N ARG A 127 -5.96 0.65 13.99
CA ARG A 127 -5.52 1.23 12.72
C ARG A 127 -3.99 1.20 12.63
N THR A 128 -3.45 0.68 11.54
CA THR A 128 -2.02 0.72 11.23
C THR A 128 -1.66 1.97 10.44
N ARG A 129 -0.36 2.24 10.33
CA ARG A 129 0.21 3.43 9.66
C ARG A 129 -0.32 3.65 8.23
N ASP A 130 -0.53 2.58 7.48
CA ASP A 130 -1.05 2.60 6.10
C ASP A 130 -2.59 2.77 6.03
N GLY A 131 -3.25 2.96 7.18
CA GLY A 131 -4.69 3.08 7.30
C GLY A 131 -5.44 1.75 7.35
N THR A 132 -4.75 0.61 7.19
CA THR A 132 -5.35 -0.72 7.31
C THR A 132 -5.89 -0.94 8.73
N LEU A 133 -6.99 -1.69 8.85
CA LEU A 133 -7.59 -2.04 10.14
C LEU A 133 -7.28 -3.50 10.48
N LEU A 134 -6.47 -3.70 11.52
CA LEU A 134 -6.21 -5.03 12.09
C LEU A 134 -7.26 -5.34 13.15
N SER A 135 -7.98 -6.45 12.98
CA SER A 135 -8.88 -6.92 14.02
C SER A 135 -8.09 -7.35 15.26
N ALA A 136 -8.52 -6.91 16.44
CA ALA A 136 -7.91 -7.24 17.71
C ALA A 136 -8.95 -7.69 18.72
N MET A 137 -8.56 -8.57 19.64
CA MET A 137 -9.34 -8.96 20.80
C MET A 137 -8.54 -8.61 22.06
N VAL A 138 -8.96 -7.58 22.79
CA VAL A 138 -8.27 -7.12 24.00
C VAL A 138 -8.89 -7.78 25.22
N ARG A 139 -8.04 -8.35 26.08
CA ARG A 139 -8.47 -8.96 27.35
C ARG A 139 -7.60 -8.46 28.50
N PHE A 140 -8.25 -8.01 29.57
CA PHE A 140 -7.57 -7.62 30.80
C PHE A 140 -7.60 -8.75 31.83
N PRO A 141 -6.55 -8.91 32.65
CA PRO A 141 -6.58 -9.81 33.80
C PRO A 141 -7.66 -9.44 34.81
N ASP A 142 -8.07 -10.43 35.61
CA ASP A 142 -8.93 -10.20 36.76
C ASP A 142 -8.13 -9.53 37.90
N GLU A 143 -8.50 -8.29 38.26
CA GLU A 143 -7.84 -7.51 39.32
C GLU A 143 -7.87 -8.19 40.70
N GLY A 144 -8.93 -8.95 41.00
CA GLY A 144 -9.08 -9.64 42.28
C GLY A 144 -8.12 -10.83 42.43
N LEU A 145 -7.71 -11.43 41.31
CA LEU A 145 -6.76 -12.54 41.28
C LEU A 145 -5.30 -12.07 41.08
N TYR A 146 -5.09 -11.04 40.27
CA TYR A 146 -3.75 -10.65 39.80
C TYR A 146 -3.28 -9.27 40.28
N GLY A 147 -4.11 -8.55 41.05
CA GLY A 147 -3.81 -7.20 41.54
C GLY A 147 -4.03 -6.10 40.48
N PRO A 148 -3.83 -4.82 40.85
CA PRO A 148 -4.02 -3.68 39.95
C PRO A 148 -2.95 -3.62 38.85
N PRO A 149 -3.20 -2.90 37.74
CA PRO A 149 -2.22 -2.68 36.67
C PRO A 149 -0.96 -1.90 37.15
N PRO A 150 0.15 -1.90 36.38
CA PRO A 150 0.30 -2.47 35.04
C PRO A 150 0.52 -3.98 35.04
N TRP A 151 -0.17 -4.67 34.13
CA TRP A 151 0.07 -6.09 33.87
C TRP A 151 1.03 -6.28 32.70
N PRO A 152 1.77 -7.40 32.65
CA PRO A 152 2.49 -7.79 31.45
C PRO A 152 1.55 -7.86 30.24
N THR A 153 1.95 -7.26 29.12
CA THR A 153 1.18 -7.30 27.87
C THR A 153 1.71 -8.42 26.97
N VAL A 154 0.80 -9.24 26.46
CA VAL A 154 1.10 -10.26 25.45
C VAL A 154 0.32 -9.92 24.18
N VAL A 155 1.01 -9.95 23.04
CA VAL A 155 0.40 -9.84 21.72
C VAL A 155 0.44 -11.21 21.07
N GLU A 156 -0.73 -11.78 20.82
CA GLU A 156 -0.89 -13.01 20.05
C GLU A 156 -1.25 -12.63 18.62
N TYR A 157 -0.45 -13.11 17.65
CA TYR A 157 -0.67 -12.85 16.23
C TYR A 157 -0.96 -14.17 15.52
N SER A 158 -2.12 -14.28 14.87
CA SER A 158 -2.45 -15.42 14.02
C SER A 158 -1.70 -15.30 12.69
N GLY A 159 -0.85 -16.28 12.39
CA GLY A 159 -0.16 -16.42 11.09
C GLY A 159 -1.01 -17.09 10.03
#